data_AF-A0A819E4A0-F1
#
_entry.id   AF-A0A819E4A0-F1
#
_cell.length_a   1.000
_cell.length_b   1.000
_cell.length_c   1.000
_cell.angle_alpha   90.00
_cell.angle_beta   90.00
_cell.angle_gamma   90.00
#
_symmetry.space_group_name_H-M   'P 1'
#
loop_
_entity.id
_entity.type
_entity.pdbx_description
1 polymer ?
#
loop_
_entity_poly.entity_id
_entity_poly.type
_entity_poly.pdbx_seq_one_letter_code
_entity_poly.pdbx_strand_id
1 'polypeptide(L)'
;MIISRIQLLVFTLLYCSVVILAQYTDPNCGWHTQQFRAIGDWAVDAGSSSNWNPAEPKGLMIATYAQSCEYAVDVHGLVPHKVYNWKVSIGNTWDVVWGCVGMGGPDCQFSTSSGSVRLKIVGSFAYPLTFQVINSPTTPTTTPGQPSGSKSDKKVFAHYMVGFAYPSDQSFFDAQIKRARSAGIDGFALNVGIDEWQPDRVAKALAAAKDNGDFTMFISLDMSSLTFDNGVLSRFHFAGSHPNYFKVNGRPLYSTFAGENQDSFWANWKTASGLNPYFCPSWPNYATANLLQSHPVADCIFTWNAWPAGNSGPGAHFDTTGDRNLLASAKATGKTYMAPMAPWFYTRVWGSGWSKNWIYGSERLLADRWQQIVSLQPDFVQIITWNDYSESSYLCSISSDLPTDMGGISNMINSPQPMHHDAWLELSKHYIQWYKNNARPTVTNDQFYWWYRTHPKNNVNGDVPQYRNDAQDCVAIHSIVKSIRPNGGLYTVLVDLNGVKSSYRITQLEQTECIPYPANLGYVTISLVGPDDKVWWSEGKNAPQQSTGNNFNAFANSHIIPSP
;
A
#
# COMPACT_ATOMS: atom_id res chain seq x y z
N MET A 1 -48.35 63.67 21.27
CA MET A 1 -47.88 62.36 21.74
C MET A 1 -46.38 62.28 21.46
N ILE A 2 -45.48 62.94 22.21
CA ILE A 2 -44.96 62.69 23.58
C ILE A 2 -44.22 61.33 23.74
N ILE A 3 -42.90 61.34 23.49
CA ILE A 3 -41.74 61.06 24.38
C ILE A 3 -41.63 59.69 25.14
N SER A 4 -40.47 59.02 24.96
CA SER A 4 -39.57 58.38 25.99
C SER A 4 -39.75 56.94 26.55
N ARG A 5 -38.62 56.18 26.44
CA ARG A 5 -37.90 55.30 27.41
C ARG A 5 -38.44 53.93 27.86
N ILE A 6 -37.57 52.93 27.64
CA ILE A 6 -36.96 51.96 28.58
C ILE A 6 -37.91 51.16 29.49
N GLN A 7 -37.96 49.84 29.27
CA GLN A 7 -37.73 48.87 30.35
C GLN A 7 -37.20 47.53 29.82
N LEU A 8 -36.20 47.04 30.55
CA LEU A 8 -35.39 45.86 30.38
C LEU A 8 -36.18 44.62 30.86
N LEU A 9 -36.24 43.55 30.07
CA LEU A 9 -36.51 42.20 30.60
C LEU A 9 -35.86 41.16 29.69
N VAL A 10 -34.74 40.64 30.18
CA VAL A 10 -33.99 39.51 29.64
C VAL A 10 -34.84 38.25 29.83
N PHE A 11 -35.33 37.67 28.74
CA PHE A 11 -35.82 36.29 28.73
C PHE A 11 -34.85 35.43 27.92
N THR A 12 -34.08 34.63 28.66
CA THR A 12 -33.20 33.59 28.16
C THR A 12 -34.05 32.45 27.59
N LEU A 13 -34.23 32.43 26.26
CA LEU A 13 -34.77 31.27 25.55
C LEU A 13 -33.60 30.36 25.19
N LEU A 14 -33.40 29.34 26.04
CA LEU A 14 -32.52 28.20 25.79
C LEU A 14 -33.11 27.39 24.63
N TYR A 15 -32.79 27.76 23.39
CA TYR A 15 -32.96 26.85 22.25
C TYR A 15 -31.80 25.86 22.28
N CYS A 16 -32.09 24.66 22.80
CA CYS A 16 -31.26 23.48 22.60
C CYS A 16 -31.21 23.18 21.09
N SER A 17 -30.23 23.74 20.39
CA SER A 17 -29.81 23.21 19.10
C SER A 17 -29.07 21.91 19.39
N VAL A 18 -29.77 20.79 19.26
CA VAL A 18 -29.13 19.48 19.12
C VAL A 18 -28.27 19.56 17.87
N VAL A 19 -26.98 19.86 18.05
CA VAL A 19 -25.98 19.65 17.01
C VAL A 19 -25.88 18.15 16.85
N ILE A 20 -26.64 17.59 15.90
CA ILE A 20 -26.28 16.29 15.33
C ILE A 20 -25.00 16.57 14.56
N LEU A 21 -23.86 16.43 15.25
CA LEU A 21 -22.57 16.22 14.62
C LEU A 21 -22.75 14.96 13.78
N ALA A 22 -22.98 15.12 12.48
CA ALA A 22 -22.78 14.05 11.53
C ALA A 22 -21.31 13.64 11.64
N GLN A 23 -21.06 12.57 12.40
CA GLN A 23 -19.74 12.00 12.56
C GLN A 23 -19.31 11.53 11.18
N TYR A 24 -18.28 12.17 10.61
CA TYR A 24 -17.64 11.69 9.40
C TYR A 24 -17.06 10.30 9.73
N THR A 25 -17.63 9.26 9.13
CA THR A 25 -17.15 7.89 9.20
C THR A 25 -16.44 7.58 7.89
N ASP A 26 -15.18 7.12 7.98
CA ASP A 26 -14.42 6.73 6.81
C ASP A 26 -15.08 5.48 6.19
N PRO A 27 -15.56 5.56 4.93
CA PRO A 27 -16.32 4.48 4.29
C PRO A 27 -15.51 3.18 4.14
N ASN A 28 -14.18 3.27 4.23
CA ASN A 28 -13.27 2.12 4.10
C ASN A 28 -13.13 1.28 5.37
N CYS A 29 -13.69 1.71 6.51
CA CYS A 29 -13.44 1.08 7.80
C CYS A 29 -14.13 -0.27 8.03
N GLY A 30 -14.98 -0.73 7.10
CA GLY A 30 -15.88 -1.86 7.33
C GLY A 30 -16.89 -1.51 8.43
N TRP A 31 -18.19 -1.71 8.18
CA TRP A 31 -19.23 -1.41 9.17
C TRP A 31 -19.29 0.07 9.62
N HIS A 32 -18.89 1.01 8.76
CA HIS A 32 -18.89 2.46 9.04
C HIS A 32 -20.28 3.06 9.37
N THR A 33 -21.36 2.29 9.17
CA THR A 33 -22.74 2.63 9.54
C THR A 33 -23.20 2.01 10.88
N GLN A 34 -22.37 1.18 11.50
CA GLN A 34 -22.69 0.44 12.72
C GLN A 34 -22.01 1.04 13.95
N GLN A 35 -22.59 0.79 15.13
CA GLN A 35 -22.02 1.22 16.40
C GLN A 35 -20.99 0.21 16.91
N PHE A 36 -19.87 0.71 17.40
CA PHE A 36 -18.82 -0.06 18.07
C PHE A 36 -19.03 0.03 19.58
N ARG A 37 -19.00 -1.11 20.27
CA ARG A 37 -19.21 -1.16 21.72
C ARG A 37 -18.21 -2.06 22.41
N ALA A 38 -17.41 -1.49 23.31
CA ALA A 38 -16.64 -2.29 24.25
C ALA A 38 -17.60 -3.00 25.22
N ILE A 39 -17.40 -4.29 25.41
CA ILE A 39 -18.21 -5.18 26.25
C ILE A 39 -17.28 -6.00 27.13
N GLY A 40 -17.73 -6.41 28.32
CA GLY A 40 -16.88 -7.17 29.24
C GLY A 40 -17.37 -7.16 30.68
N ASP A 41 -16.65 -7.86 31.55
CA ASP A 41 -16.92 -7.97 32.98
C ASP A 41 -16.57 -6.70 33.79
N TRP A 42 -16.07 -5.67 33.10
CA TRP A 42 -15.76 -4.35 33.65
C TRP A 42 -16.99 -3.44 33.81
N ALA A 43 -18.08 -3.69 33.08
CA ALA A 43 -19.16 -2.72 32.95
C ALA A 43 -19.89 -2.45 34.27
N VAL A 44 -20.18 -3.48 35.07
CA VAL A 44 -20.83 -3.31 36.39
C VAL A 44 -19.95 -2.51 37.35
N ASP A 45 -18.64 -2.78 37.38
CA ASP A 45 -17.70 -2.03 38.21
C ASP A 45 -17.58 -0.57 37.75
N ALA A 46 -17.66 -0.32 36.44
CA ALA A 46 -17.77 1.02 35.87
C ALA A 46 -19.15 1.67 36.10
N GLY A 47 -20.07 1.01 36.81
CA GLY A 47 -21.39 1.50 37.20
C GLY A 47 -22.48 1.32 36.15
N SER A 48 -22.39 0.31 35.29
CA SER A 48 -23.48 -0.15 34.42
C SER A 48 -24.43 -1.08 35.18
N SER A 49 -25.67 -1.21 34.72
CA SER A 49 -26.67 -2.09 35.35
C SER A 49 -26.45 -3.59 35.09
N SER A 50 -25.64 -3.93 34.08
CA SER A 50 -25.31 -5.31 33.70
C SER A 50 -23.97 -5.36 32.94
N ASN A 51 -23.36 -6.54 32.83
CA ASN A 51 -22.14 -6.74 32.03
C ASN A 51 -22.39 -6.73 30.51
N TRP A 52 -23.67 -6.78 30.10
CA TRP A 52 -24.07 -6.59 28.72
C TRP A 52 -25.48 -5.99 28.64
N ASN A 53 -25.61 -4.93 27.84
CA ASN A 53 -26.87 -4.34 27.43
C ASN A 53 -26.62 -3.62 26.08
N PRO A 54 -27.38 -3.90 25.01
CA PRO A 54 -27.18 -3.27 23.70
C PRO A 54 -27.43 -1.75 23.72
N ALA A 55 -28.13 -1.24 24.74
CA ALA A 55 -28.36 0.18 24.97
C ALA A 55 -27.39 0.82 25.99
N GLU A 56 -26.37 0.10 26.47
CA GLU A 56 -25.46 0.58 27.53
C GLU A 56 -24.52 1.70 27.04
N PRO A 57 -24.71 2.96 27.46
CA PRO A 57 -23.92 4.08 26.92
C PRO A 57 -22.43 4.00 27.26
N LYS A 58 -22.02 3.37 28.37
CA LYS A 58 -20.61 3.41 28.85
C LYS A 58 -19.63 2.61 28.00
N GLY A 59 -20.11 1.66 27.22
CA GLY A 59 -19.27 0.90 26.27
C GLY A 59 -19.20 1.52 24.88
N LEU A 60 -19.98 2.58 24.60
CA LEU A 60 -20.08 3.14 23.25
C LEU A 60 -18.75 3.78 22.84
N MET A 61 -18.15 3.26 21.77
CA MET A 61 -16.87 3.75 21.25
C MET A 61 -17.12 4.85 20.22
N ILE A 62 -16.26 5.87 20.25
CA ILE A 62 -16.33 7.04 19.36
C ILE A 62 -15.07 7.06 18.51
N ALA A 63 -15.21 7.46 17.24
CA ALA A 63 -14.08 7.65 16.34
C ALA A 63 -13.09 8.67 16.93
N THR A 64 -11.81 8.31 17.02
CA THR A 64 -10.78 9.18 17.64
C THR A 64 -10.09 10.08 16.62
N TYR A 65 -10.09 9.68 15.35
CA TYR A 65 -9.36 10.31 14.25
C TYR A 65 -7.84 10.40 14.46
N ALA A 66 -7.29 9.68 15.45
CA ALA A 66 -5.84 9.60 15.67
C ALA A 66 -5.13 8.79 14.57
N GLN A 67 -5.87 7.86 13.95
CA GLN A 67 -5.51 7.12 12.73
C GLN A 67 -6.78 6.58 12.07
N SER A 68 -6.70 6.18 10.79
CA SER A 68 -7.85 5.64 10.05
C SER A 68 -8.52 4.51 10.82
N CYS A 69 -9.85 4.59 10.93
CA CYS A 69 -10.71 3.58 11.54
C CYS A 69 -10.49 3.33 13.05
N GLU A 70 -9.82 4.22 13.77
CA GLU A 70 -9.69 4.09 15.22
C GLU A 70 -10.97 4.55 15.95
N TYR A 71 -11.50 3.68 16.81
CA TYR A 71 -12.55 3.97 17.77
C TYR A 71 -12.05 3.70 19.18
N ALA A 72 -12.45 4.53 20.14
CA ALA A 72 -12.07 4.36 21.53
C ALA A 72 -13.21 4.70 22.48
N VAL A 73 -13.11 4.17 23.70
CA VAL A 73 -13.94 4.57 24.84
C VAL A 73 -13.07 4.67 26.09
N ASP A 74 -13.33 5.72 26.88
CA ASP A 74 -12.74 5.88 28.20
C ASP A 74 -13.66 5.28 29.25
N VAL A 75 -13.12 4.34 30.03
CA VAL A 75 -13.83 3.65 31.10
C VAL A 75 -13.22 4.06 32.42
N HIS A 76 -14.08 4.44 33.37
CA HIS A 76 -13.72 4.92 34.70
C HIS A 76 -14.48 4.12 35.78
N GLY A 77 -14.03 4.23 37.03
CA GLY A 77 -14.68 3.57 38.18
C GLY A 77 -14.26 2.12 38.39
N LEU A 78 -13.22 1.66 37.70
CA LEU A 78 -12.74 0.28 37.80
C LEU A 78 -12.00 0.04 39.12
N VAL A 79 -12.03 -1.21 39.61
CA VAL A 79 -11.28 -1.62 40.79
C VAL A 79 -9.79 -1.69 40.44
N PRO A 80 -8.91 -0.92 41.11
CA PRO A 80 -7.49 -0.97 40.83
C PRO A 80 -6.91 -2.39 40.96
N HIS A 81 -6.05 -2.77 40.02
CA HIS A 81 -5.37 -4.07 39.94
C HIS A 81 -6.25 -5.30 39.71
N LYS A 82 -7.59 -5.16 39.61
CA LYS A 82 -8.46 -6.24 39.14
C LYS A 82 -8.22 -6.51 37.66
N VAL A 83 -8.19 -7.79 37.28
CA VAL A 83 -8.10 -8.22 35.88
C VAL A 83 -9.51 -8.31 35.30
N TYR A 84 -9.71 -7.67 34.16
CA TYR A 84 -10.97 -7.63 33.42
C TYR A 84 -10.83 -8.28 32.06
N ASN A 85 -11.90 -8.91 31.59
CA ASN A 85 -12.03 -9.50 30.27
C ASN A 85 -12.94 -8.63 29.40
N TRP A 86 -12.51 -8.33 28.16
CA TRP A 86 -13.28 -7.46 27.26
C TRP A 86 -13.15 -7.82 25.78
N LYS A 87 -14.13 -7.37 25.02
CA LYS A 87 -14.30 -7.54 23.57
C LYS A 87 -14.97 -6.31 22.96
N VAL A 88 -15.11 -6.27 21.64
CA VAL A 88 -15.91 -5.26 20.94
C VAL A 88 -17.01 -5.92 20.13
N SER A 89 -18.25 -5.49 20.35
CA SER A 89 -19.40 -5.80 19.50
C SER A 89 -19.56 -4.70 18.44
N ILE A 90 -19.89 -5.10 17.20
CA ILE A 90 -20.23 -4.17 16.11
C ILE A 90 -21.72 -4.37 15.76
N GLY A 91 -22.46 -3.26 15.64
CA GLY A 91 -23.89 -3.27 15.30
C GLY A 91 -24.81 -3.60 16.47
N ASN A 92 -24.30 -3.57 17.71
CA ASN A 92 -25.02 -3.93 18.94
C ASN A 92 -25.55 -5.38 18.95
N THR A 93 -24.93 -6.31 18.21
CA THR A 93 -25.28 -7.73 18.24
C THR A 93 -24.10 -8.60 18.68
N TRP A 94 -24.38 -9.84 19.07
CA TRP A 94 -23.35 -10.86 19.36
C TRP A 94 -22.86 -11.58 18.09
N ASP A 95 -23.46 -11.29 16.94
CA ASP A 95 -23.12 -11.96 15.67
C ASP A 95 -21.75 -11.49 15.15
N VAL A 96 -21.34 -10.28 15.53
CA VAL A 96 -20.11 -9.66 15.06
C VAL A 96 -19.30 -9.13 16.25
N VAL A 97 -18.38 -9.97 16.73
CA VAL A 97 -17.62 -9.72 17.97
C VAL A 97 -16.13 -9.90 17.73
N TRP A 98 -15.34 -8.94 18.23
CA TRP A 98 -13.88 -8.95 18.15
C TRP A 98 -13.25 -9.14 19.51
N GLY A 99 -12.31 -10.08 19.57
CA GLY A 99 -11.45 -10.36 20.70
C GLY A 99 -10.00 -10.01 20.41
N CYS A 100 -9.10 -10.48 21.27
CA CYS A 100 -7.69 -10.05 21.30
C CYS A 100 -6.87 -10.37 20.06
N VAL A 101 -7.34 -11.29 19.24
CA VAL A 101 -6.67 -11.75 18.01
C VAL A 101 -7.58 -11.64 16.79
N GLY A 102 -8.64 -10.81 16.85
CA GLY A 102 -9.54 -10.56 15.73
C GLY A 102 -10.96 -11.07 15.94
N MET A 103 -11.70 -11.26 14.83
CA MET A 103 -13.12 -11.63 14.84
C MET A 103 -13.30 -13.02 15.44
N GLY A 104 -14.22 -13.18 16.40
CA GLY A 104 -14.43 -14.44 17.12
C GLY A 104 -13.27 -14.87 18.04
N GLY A 105 -12.23 -14.04 18.19
CA GLY A 105 -11.09 -14.34 19.07
C GLY A 105 -11.46 -14.38 20.57
N PRO A 106 -10.58 -14.94 21.43
CA PRO A 106 -10.72 -14.89 22.89
C PRO A 106 -10.82 -13.46 23.43
N ASP A 107 -11.36 -13.33 24.64
CA ASP A 107 -11.42 -12.06 25.35
C ASP A 107 -10.02 -11.47 25.55
N CYS A 108 -9.93 -10.14 25.53
CA CYS A 108 -8.74 -9.44 25.96
C CYS A 108 -8.72 -9.25 27.45
N GLN A 109 -7.52 -9.30 28.03
CA GLN A 109 -7.32 -8.99 29.43
C GLN A 109 -6.67 -7.63 29.63
N PHE A 110 -7.13 -6.89 30.62
CA PHE A 110 -6.46 -5.69 31.11
C PHE A 110 -6.60 -5.54 32.62
N SER A 111 -5.72 -4.73 33.21
CA SER A 111 -5.88 -4.20 34.56
C SER A 111 -5.41 -2.75 34.58
N THR A 112 -5.86 -1.98 35.57
CA THR A 112 -5.49 -0.56 35.72
C THR A 112 -5.13 -0.27 37.17
N SER A 113 -4.11 0.55 37.42
CA SER A 113 -3.78 1.04 38.76
C SER A 113 -4.58 2.29 39.14
N SER A 114 -5.10 3.03 38.16
CA SER A 114 -5.81 4.31 38.36
C SER A 114 -7.33 4.15 38.46
N GLY A 115 -7.86 2.94 38.28
CA GLY A 115 -9.29 2.70 38.13
C GLY A 115 -9.87 3.28 36.82
N SER A 116 -9.01 3.66 35.88
CA SER A 116 -9.40 4.20 34.56
C SER A 116 -8.57 3.59 33.42
N VAL A 117 -9.20 3.39 32.27
CA VAL A 117 -8.56 2.84 31.07
C VAL A 117 -9.19 3.43 29.81
N ARG A 118 -8.40 3.59 28.75
CA ARG A 118 -8.89 3.80 27.39
C ARG A 118 -8.84 2.49 26.62
N LEU A 119 -9.98 1.98 26.20
CA LEU A 119 -10.09 0.81 25.34
C LEU A 119 -10.15 1.28 23.89
N LYS A 120 -9.33 0.69 23.02
CA LYS A 120 -9.20 1.10 21.62
C LYS A 120 -9.34 -0.08 20.67
N ILE A 121 -9.95 0.20 19.53
CA ILE A 121 -10.05 -0.71 18.39
C ILE A 121 -9.71 0.07 17.11
N VAL A 122 -8.88 -0.53 16.25
CA VAL A 122 -8.56 0.05 14.94
C VAL A 122 -9.19 -0.84 13.87
N GLY A 123 -10.18 -0.27 13.17
CA GLY A 123 -10.97 -0.85 12.09
C GLY A 123 -10.13 -1.14 10.85
N SER A 124 -9.33 -2.16 10.99
CA SER A 124 -8.40 -2.62 10.00
C SER A 124 -8.51 -4.14 10.18
N PHE A 125 -8.83 -4.92 9.13
CA PHE A 125 -9.33 -6.33 9.13
C PHE A 125 -8.61 -7.39 10.04
N ALA A 126 -7.62 -7.05 10.84
CA ALA A 126 -7.26 -7.73 12.07
C ALA A 126 -7.34 -6.63 13.13
N TYR A 127 -8.41 -6.57 13.90
CA TYR A 127 -8.61 -5.49 14.87
C TYR A 127 -7.76 -5.78 16.11
N PRO A 128 -6.55 -5.19 16.30
CA PRO A 128 -5.87 -5.34 17.57
C PRO A 128 -6.67 -4.56 18.60
N LEU A 129 -7.28 -5.27 19.54
CA LEU A 129 -7.79 -4.65 20.74
C LEU A 129 -6.59 -4.23 21.58
N THR A 130 -6.51 -2.94 21.90
CA THR A 130 -5.46 -2.39 22.77
C THR A 130 -6.07 -1.59 23.89
N PHE A 131 -5.35 -1.47 25.01
CA PHE A 131 -5.76 -0.64 26.12
C PHE A 131 -4.61 0.25 26.58
N GLN A 132 -4.96 1.41 27.14
CA GLN A 132 -4.02 2.35 27.73
C GLN A 132 -4.54 2.76 29.10
N VAL A 133 -3.73 2.61 30.15
CA VAL A 133 -4.05 3.17 31.47
C VAL A 133 -4.03 4.70 31.35
N ILE A 134 -5.13 5.35 31.76
CA ILE A 134 -5.26 6.80 31.74
C ILE A 134 -5.36 7.33 33.18
N ASN A 135 -4.84 8.54 33.41
CA ASN A 135 -5.00 9.22 34.69
C ASN A 135 -6.45 9.69 34.82
N SER A 136 -7.02 9.61 36.03
CA SER A 136 -8.32 10.22 36.31
C SER A 136 -8.28 11.72 35.99
N PRO A 137 -9.40 12.35 35.59
CA PRO A 137 -9.37 13.72 35.09
C PRO A 137 -8.93 14.70 36.18
N THR A 138 -7.68 15.13 36.12
CA THR A 138 -7.20 16.41 36.64
C THR A 138 -6.35 17.10 35.57
N THR A 139 -6.47 18.42 35.55
CA THR A 139 -6.04 19.41 34.54
C THR A 139 -4.67 19.16 33.88
N PRO A 140 -4.46 19.45 32.58
CA PRO A 140 -3.28 19.02 31.85
C PRO A 140 -2.03 19.83 32.22
N THR A 141 -0.93 19.14 32.50
CA THR A 141 0.42 19.74 32.49
C THR A 141 1.24 19.05 31.41
N THR A 142 1.73 19.83 30.46
CA THR A 142 2.64 19.38 29.39
C THR A 142 4.03 19.13 29.96
N THR A 143 4.68 18.04 29.55
CA THR A 143 6.14 17.88 29.66
C THR A 143 6.69 17.33 28.35
N PRO A 144 7.79 17.89 27.79
CA PRO A 144 8.32 17.48 26.50
C PRO A 144 9.39 16.38 26.61
N GLY A 145 9.37 15.48 25.61
CA GLY A 145 10.58 14.89 25.04
C GLY A 145 10.85 13.42 25.36
N GLN A 146 10.89 12.59 24.32
CA GLN A 146 12.07 11.73 24.11
C GLN A 146 12.38 11.58 22.61
N PRO A 147 13.67 11.46 22.25
CA PRO A 147 14.14 11.53 20.87
C PRO A 147 13.88 10.21 20.13
N SER A 148 13.35 10.31 18.90
CA SER A 148 13.22 9.20 17.97
C SER A 148 14.61 8.81 17.44
N GLY A 149 15.14 7.68 17.92
CA GLY A 149 16.47 7.21 17.57
C GLY A 149 16.56 5.69 17.58
N SER A 150 15.83 5.01 16.69
CA SER A 150 16.36 3.80 16.05
C SER A 150 16.11 3.92 14.55
N LYS A 151 17.15 3.69 13.74
CA LYS A 151 16.94 3.43 12.32
C LYS A 151 16.07 2.18 12.24
N SER A 152 14.93 2.30 11.57
CA SER A 152 14.04 1.18 11.32
C SER A 152 14.71 0.12 10.46
N ASP A 153 14.55 -1.14 10.83
CA ASP A 153 15.03 -2.32 10.08
C ASP A 153 14.14 -2.67 8.88
N LYS A 154 13.07 -1.89 8.62
CA LYS A 154 12.18 -2.11 7.47
C LYS A 154 12.95 -1.96 6.15
N LYS A 155 12.78 -2.93 5.26
CA LYS A 155 13.41 -2.97 3.93
C LYS A 155 12.38 -2.95 2.82
N VAL A 156 12.69 -2.19 1.77
CA VAL A 156 11.93 -2.17 0.52
C VAL A 156 12.81 -2.71 -0.59
N PHE A 157 12.32 -3.73 -1.28
CA PHE A 157 12.97 -4.33 -2.44
C PHE A 157 12.17 -4.05 -3.71
N ALA A 158 12.78 -4.18 -4.88
CA ALA A 158 12.06 -4.25 -6.14
C ALA A 158 12.39 -5.54 -6.88
N HIS A 159 11.37 -6.17 -7.46
CA HIS A 159 11.53 -7.38 -8.25
C HIS A 159 12.17 -7.05 -9.59
N TYR A 160 13.26 -7.74 -9.92
CA TYR A 160 14.06 -7.48 -11.10
C TYR A 160 14.09 -8.71 -11.98
N MET A 161 13.52 -8.61 -13.18
CA MET A 161 13.51 -9.65 -14.20
C MET A 161 14.89 -9.76 -14.85
N VAL A 162 15.70 -10.73 -14.42
CA VAL A 162 17.03 -10.98 -15.04
C VAL A 162 16.88 -11.47 -16.48
N GLY A 163 15.74 -12.07 -16.82
CA GLY A 163 15.37 -12.40 -18.21
C GLY A 163 15.43 -11.22 -19.18
N PHE A 164 15.25 -9.98 -18.70
CA PHE A 164 15.39 -8.75 -19.50
C PHE A 164 16.79 -8.12 -19.44
N ALA A 165 17.81 -8.85 -18.96
CA ALA A 165 19.16 -8.31 -18.76
C ALA A 165 20.22 -8.94 -19.68
N TYR A 166 19.84 -9.67 -20.74
CA TYR A 166 20.83 -10.34 -21.61
C TYR A 166 21.96 -9.42 -22.09
N PRO A 167 21.75 -8.20 -22.60
CA PRO A 167 22.86 -7.34 -23.02
C PRO A 167 23.55 -6.59 -21.85
N SER A 168 22.97 -6.59 -20.65
CA SER A 168 23.38 -5.73 -19.55
C SER A 168 24.75 -6.09 -18.96
N ASP A 169 25.56 -5.07 -18.70
CA ASP A 169 26.83 -5.19 -17.98
C ASP A 169 26.75 -4.59 -16.56
N GLN A 170 27.88 -4.56 -15.84
CA GLN A 170 27.93 -3.99 -14.50
C GLN A 170 27.58 -2.50 -14.48
N SER A 171 27.94 -1.73 -15.52
CA SER A 171 27.66 -0.29 -15.60
C SER A 171 26.15 -0.03 -15.75
N PHE A 172 25.46 -0.89 -16.50
CA PHE A 172 24.01 -0.88 -16.58
C PHE A 172 23.38 -1.10 -15.19
N PHE A 173 23.78 -2.15 -14.47
CA PHE A 173 23.26 -2.41 -13.12
C PHE A 173 23.60 -1.28 -12.14
N ASP A 174 24.77 -0.67 -12.22
CA ASP A 174 25.16 0.49 -11.41
C ASP A 174 24.18 1.67 -11.59
N ALA A 175 23.82 1.99 -12.83
CA ALA A 175 22.85 3.03 -13.12
C ALA A 175 21.46 2.70 -12.54
N GLN A 176 21.00 1.45 -12.67
CA GLN A 176 19.73 1.00 -12.09
C GLN A 176 19.74 1.09 -10.56
N ILE A 177 20.83 0.66 -9.91
CA ILE A 177 20.98 0.71 -8.46
C ILE A 177 20.98 2.14 -7.95
N LYS A 178 21.72 3.06 -8.58
CA LYS A 178 21.74 4.48 -8.21
C LYS A 178 20.33 5.08 -8.22
N ARG A 179 19.54 4.74 -9.24
CA ARG A 179 18.16 5.18 -9.38
C ARG A 179 17.22 4.57 -8.35
N ALA A 180 17.35 3.26 -8.07
CA ALA A 180 16.57 2.61 -7.03
C ALA A 180 16.87 3.21 -5.64
N ARG A 181 18.15 3.46 -5.35
CA ARG A 181 18.62 4.09 -4.12
C ARG A 181 18.08 5.52 -3.96
N SER A 182 18.01 6.31 -5.04
CA SER A 182 17.46 7.67 -4.96
C SER A 182 15.96 7.71 -4.61
N ALA A 183 15.25 6.61 -4.81
CA ALA A 183 13.87 6.40 -4.38
C ALA A 183 13.74 5.75 -2.98
N GLY A 184 14.86 5.36 -2.36
CA GLY A 184 14.89 4.73 -1.04
C GLY A 184 14.73 3.20 -1.05
N ILE A 185 14.79 2.57 -2.22
CA ILE A 185 14.78 1.10 -2.37
C ILE A 185 16.12 0.55 -1.88
N ASP A 186 16.08 -0.49 -1.04
CA ASP A 186 17.24 -1.09 -0.37
C ASP A 186 17.90 -2.22 -1.17
N GLY A 187 17.21 -2.80 -2.15
CA GLY A 187 17.73 -3.92 -2.90
C GLY A 187 16.85 -4.43 -4.03
N PHE A 188 17.37 -5.40 -4.79
CA PHE A 188 16.58 -6.13 -5.79
C PHE A 188 16.39 -7.61 -5.45
N ALA A 189 15.18 -8.11 -5.73
CA ALA A 189 14.88 -9.53 -5.84
C ALA A 189 15.13 -9.96 -7.29
N LEU A 190 16.28 -10.59 -7.56
CA LEU A 190 16.72 -10.99 -8.89
C LEU A 190 15.96 -12.25 -9.33
N ASN A 191 14.95 -12.09 -10.17
CA ASN A 191 14.19 -13.17 -10.77
C ASN A 191 15.03 -13.90 -11.82
N VAL A 192 15.31 -15.17 -11.57
CA VAL A 192 16.16 -16.00 -12.42
C VAL A 192 15.43 -17.26 -12.88
N GLY A 193 15.57 -17.57 -14.16
CA GLY A 193 15.04 -18.72 -14.84
C GLY A 193 16.12 -19.61 -15.45
N ILE A 194 15.74 -20.34 -16.50
CA ILE A 194 16.52 -21.48 -17.01
C ILE A 194 17.81 -21.10 -17.74
N ASP A 195 17.88 -19.92 -18.37
CA ASP A 195 18.94 -19.63 -19.34
C ASP A 195 20.35 -19.64 -18.73
N GLU A 196 21.31 -20.20 -19.47
CA GLU A 196 22.69 -20.44 -19.00
C GLU A 196 23.46 -19.16 -18.67
N TRP A 197 23.09 -18.02 -19.29
CA TRP A 197 23.75 -16.74 -19.12
C TRP A 197 23.31 -15.95 -17.87
N GLN A 198 22.19 -16.32 -17.24
CA GLN A 198 21.65 -15.55 -16.12
C GLN A 198 22.57 -15.50 -14.88
N PRO A 199 23.30 -16.58 -14.50
CA PRO A 199 24.32 -16.50 -13.45
C PRO A 199 25.38 -15.40 -13.67
N ASP A 200 25.80 -15.15 -14.92
CA ASP A 200 26.75 -14.07 -15.24
C ASP A 200 26.13 -12.68 -15.00
N ARG A 201 24.84 -12.49 -15.31
CA ARG A 201 24.12 -11.24 -15.00
C ARG A 201 23.91 -11.04 -13.51
N VAL A 202 23.63 -12.11 -12.76
CA VAL A 202 23.60 -12.06 -11.29
C VAL A 202 24.95 -11.63 -10.72
N ALA A 203 26.05 -12.19 -11.21
CA ALA A 203 27.39 -11.80 -10.76
C ALA A 203 27.71 -10.33 -11.03
N LYS A 204 27.34 -9.82 -12.22
CA LYS A 204 27.49 -8.39 -12.58
C LYS A 204 26.62 -7.46 -11.73
N ALA A 205 25.38 -7.86 -11.45
CA ALA A 205 24.49 -7.10 -10.56
C ALA A 205 25.03 -7.02 -9.13
N LEU A 206 25.58 -8.13 -8.60
CA LEU A 206 26.22 -8.17 -7.29
C LEU A 206 27.50 -7.32 -7.23
N ALA A 207 28.30 -7.34 -8.30
CA ALA A 207 29.47 -6.46 -8.41
C ALA A 207 29.07 -4.97 -8.40
N ALA A 208 28.03 -4.60 -9.15
CA ALA A 208 27.48 -3.24 -9.11
C ALA A 208 26.93 -2.87 -7.72
N ALA A 209 26.28 -3.80 -7.02
CA ALA A 209 25.80 -3.59 -5.66
C ALA A 209 26.95 -3.29 -4.67
N LYS A 210 28.07 -4.00 -4.81
CA LYS A 210 29.29 -3.77 -4.02
C LYS A 210 29.83 -2.34 -4.16
N ASP A 211 29.76 -1.80 -5.38
CA ASP A 211 30.19 -0.43 -5.66
C ASP A 211 29.19 0.63 -5.16
N ASN A 212 27.99 0.21 -4.75
CA ASN A 212 26.89 1.07 -4.33
C ASN A 212 26.52 0.93 -2.84
N GLY A 213 27.51 0.63 -2.00
CA GLY A 213 27.38 0.68 -0.54
C GLY A 213 26.55 -0.46 0.03
N ASP A 214 25.44 -0.12 0.70
CA ASP A 214 24.57 -1.05 1.44
C ASP A 214 23.40 -1.58 0.60
N PHE A 215 23.38 -1.32 -0.71
CA PHE A 215 22.37 -1.91 -1.58
C PHE A 215 22.54 -3.43 -1.63
N THR A 216 21.45 -4.15 -1.43
CA THR A 216 21.47 -5.61 -1.32
C THR A 216 20.76 -6.29 -2.48
N MET A 217 21.05 -7.56 -2.68
CA MET A 217 20.37 -8.40 -3.66
C MET A 217 19.99 -9.73 -3.03
N PHE A 218 18.92 -10.35 -3.51
CA PHE A 218 18.66 -11.77 -3.27
C PHE A 218 18.06 -12.43 -4.50
N ILE A 219 18.19 -13.74 -4.60
CA ILE A 219 17.64 -14.52 -5.72
C ILE A 219 16.17 -14.81 -5.50
N SER A 220 15.37 -14.58 -6.54
CA SER A 220 14.03 -15.12 -6.72
C SER A 220 14.06 -16.19 -7.80
N LEU A 221 13.92 -17.46 -7.43
CA LEU A 221 13.92 -18.58 -8.37
C LEU A 221 12.57 -18.64 -9.09
N ASP A 222 12.56 -18.47 -10.42
CA ASP A 222 11.35 -18.60 -11.22
C ASP A 222 11.02 -20.07 -11.47
N MET A 223 10.19 -20.64 -10.60
CA MET A 223 9.78 -22.04 -10.66
C MET A 223 8.73 -22.32 -11.74
N SER A 224 8.29 -21.30 -12.49
CA SER A 224 7.53 -21.50 -13.72
C SER A 224 8.42 -21.83 -14.92
N SER A 225 9.73 -21.54 -14.83
CA SER A 225 10.74 -21.85 -15.84
C SER A 225 11.77 -22.88 -15.40
N LEU A 226 12.05 -22.97 -14.09
CA LEU A 226 13.01 -23.90 -13.49
C LEU A 226 12.36 -25.22 -13.06
N THR A 227 13.14 -26.30 -13.05
CA THR A 227 12.72 -27.60 -12.51
C THR A 227 13.02 -27.72 -11.02
N PHE A 228 12.26 -28.55 -10.30
CA PHE A 228 12.54 -28.95 -8.91
C PHE A 228 13.73 -29.92 -8.84
N ASP A 229 14.92 -29.40 -9.14
CA ASP A 229 16.18 -30.12 -9.13
C ASP A 229 17.25 -29.30 -8.40
N ASN A 230 17.89 -29.89 -7.39
CA ASN A 230 18.90 -29.20 -6.59
C ASN A 230 20.12 -28.76 -7.41
N GLY A 231 20.51 -29.55 -8.42
CA GLY A 231 21.61 -29.23 -9.33
C GLY A 231 21.31 -27.98 -10.14
N VAL A 232 20.08 -27.87 -10.69
CA VAL A 232 19.62 -26.68 -11.41
C VAL A 232 19.63 -25.44 -10.50
N LEU A 233 19.08 -25.54 -9.29
CA LEU A 233 19.03 -24.40 -8.36
C LEU A 233 20.43 -24.00 -7.85
N SER A 234 21.39 -24.94 -7.81
CA SER A 234 22.74 -24.69 -7.31
C SER A 234 23.55 -23.68 -8.13
N ARG A 235 23.15 -23.45 -9.39
CA ARG A 235 23.74 -22.44 -10.28
C ARG A 235 23.71 -21.01 -9.70
N PHE A 236 22.83 -20.75 -8.74
CA PHE A 236 22.67 -19.44 -8.08
C PHE A 236 23.16 -19.43 -6.62
N HIS A 237 23.72 -20.52 -6.10
CA HIS A 237 24.18 -20.60 -4.70
C HIS A 237 25.42 -19.74 -4.43
N PHE A 238 26.25 -19.48 -5.44
CA PHE A 238 27.41 -18.59 -5.31
C PHE A 238 27.01 -17.20 -4.78
N ALA A 239 25.84 -16.70 -5.16
CA ALA A 239 25.33 -15.39 -4.80
C ALA A 239 25.18 -15.21 -3.28
N GLY A 240 24.71 -16.25 -2.57
CA GLY A 240 24.46 -16.21 -1.12
C GLY A 240 25.69 -15.91 -0.26
N SER A 241 26.89 -16.09 -0.82
CA SER A 241 28.17 -15.79 -0.16
C SER A 241 28.63 -14.33 -0.35
N HIS A 242 28.05 -13.61 -1.30
CA HIS A 242 28.46 -12.25 -1.65
C HIS A 242 28.19 -11.25 -0.49
N PRO A 243 29.06 -10.25 -0.24
CA PRO A 243 28.87 -9.29 0.85
C PRO A 243 27.59 -8.45 0.74
N ASN A 244 27.16 -8.13 -0.47
CA ASN A 244 25.90 -7.41 -0.75
C ASN A 244 24.69 -8.34 -0.95
N TYR A 245 24.77 -9.60 -0.52
CA TYR A 245 23.62 -10.49 -0.52
C TYR A 245 22.77 -10.27 0.73
N PHE A 246 21.45 -10.09 0.58
CA PHE A 246 20.56 -9.86 1.70
C PHE A 246 20.48 -11.10 2.59
N LYS A 247 20.72 -10.91 3.89
CA LYS A 247 20.72 -11.98 4.90
C LYS A 247 19.80 -11.62 6.04
N VAL A 248 19.04 -12.60 6.51
CA VAL A 248 18.21 -12.50 7.71
C VAL A 248 18.79 -13.47 8.74
N ASN A 249 19.18 -12.95 9.91
CA ASN A 249 19.83 -13.75 10.97
C ASN A 249 21.06 -14.54 10.46
N GLY A 250 21.86 -13.91 9.59
CA GLY A 250 23.05 -14.51 8.97
C GLY A 250 22.77 -15.50 7.83
N ARG A 251 21.51 -15.87 7.58
CA ARG A 251 21.09 -16.81 6.54
C ARG A 251 20.78 -16.05 5.24
N PRO A 252 21.30 -16.48 4.06
CA PRO A 252 21.01 -15.82 2.80
C PRO A 252 19.53 -15.97 2.45
N LEU A 253 18.86 -14.86 2.13
CA LEU A 253 17.46 -14.90 1.72
C LEU A 253 17.36 -15.47 0.30
N TYR A 254 16.43 -16.40 0.09
CA TYR A 254 16.04 -16.84 -1.24
C TYR A 254 14.52 -16.81 -1.33
N SER A 255 14.00 -16.24 -2.41
CA SER A 255 12.58 -16.24 -2.74
C SER A 255 12.33 -17.07 -3.99
N THR A 256 11.07 -17.13 -4.39
CA THR A 256 10.62 -17.78 -5.63
C THR A 256 9.56 -16.94 -6.32
N PHE A 257 9.34 -17.18 -7.60
CA PHE A 257 8.01 -17.05 -8.20
C PHE A 257 7.43 -18.46 -8.36
N ALA A 258 6.20 -18.66 -7.87
CA ALA A 258 5.57 -19.98 -7.74
C ALA A 258 6.43 -20.95 -6.91
N GLY A 259 6.23 -22.26 -7.10
CA GLY A 259 6.95 -23.30 -6.37
C GLY A 259 6.13 -23.97 -5.26
N GLU A 260 4.81 -23.81 -5.30
CA GLU A 260 3.86 -24.43 -4.39
C GLU A 260 3.89 -25.97 -4.48
N ASN A 261 3.33 -26.63 -3.46
CA ASN A 261 3.09 -28.08 -3.35
C ASN A 261 4.36 -28.93 -3.31
N GLN A 262 5.47 -28.34 -2.85
CA GLN A 262 6.81 -28.94 -2.93
C GLN A 262 7.58 -28.81 -1.61
N ASP A 263 6.88 -28.81 -0.47
CA ASP A 263 7.47 -28.64 0.87
C ASP A 263 8.63 -29.61 1.15
N SER A 264 8.48 -30.88 0.76
CA SER A 264 9.54 -31.90 0.94
C SER A 264 10.78 -31.59 0.10
N PHE A 265 10.58 -31.10 -1.14
CA PHE A 265 11.69 -30.65 -1.97
C PHE A 265 12.39 -29.44 -1.35
N TRP A 266 11.64 -28.42 -0.92
CA TRP A 266 12.23 -27.22 -0.31
C TRP A 266 12.96 -27.54 0.99
N ALA A 267 12.46 -28.46 1.80
CA ALA A 267 13.15 -28.92 3.01
C ALA A 267 14.46 -29.64 2.67
N ASN A 268 14.45 -30.48 1.63
CA ASN A 268 15.65 -31.14 1.12
C ASN A 268 16.65 -30.12 0.56
N TRP A 269 16.21 -29.19 -0.30
CA TRP A 269 17.04 -28.14 -0.89
C TRP A 269 17.71 -27.25 0.16
N LYS A 270 16.97 -26.85 1.21
CA LYS A 270 17.55 -26.05 2.32
C LYS A 270 18.72 -26.78 2.99
N THR A 271 18.63 -28.10 3.12
CA THR A 271 19.68 -28.94 3.73
C THR A 271 20.81 -29.21 2.73
N ALA A 272 20.47 -29.63 1.50
CA ALA A 272 21.41 -30.05 0.48
C ALA A 272 22.24 -28.90 -0.11
N SER A 273 21.71 -27.66 -0.07
CA SER A 273 22.44 -26.46 -0.53
C SER A 273 23.69 -26.14 0.29
N GLY A 274 23.78 -26.61 1.54
CA GLY A 274 24.85 -26.21 2.47
C GLY A 274 24.81 -24.75 2.93
N LEU A 275 23.80 -23.98 2.50
CA LEU A 275 23.65 -22.54 2.80
C LEU A 275 22.69 -22.25 3.96
N ASN A 276 21.82 -23.21 4.31
CA ASN A 276 20.65 -23.01 5.17
C ASN A 276 19.84 -21.73 4.82
N PRO A 277 19.29 -21.62 3.60
CA PRO A 277 18.62 -20.41 3.11
C PRO A 277 17.48 -19.95 4.00
N TYR A 278 17.33 -18.63 4.19
CA TYR A 278 16.11 -18.02 4.73
C TYR A 278 15.08 -17.95 3.60
N PHE A 279 14.10 -18.85 3.62
CA PHE A 279 13.24 -19.09 2.47
C PHE A 279 11.98 -18.22 2.52
N CYS A 280 11.84 -17.26 1.59
CA CYS A 280 10.68 -16.38 1.45
C CYS A 280 9.99 -16.56 0.08
N PRO A 281 9.31 -17.68 -0.17
CA PRO A 281 8.69 -17.93 -1.47
C PRO A 281 7.56 -16.96 -1.82
N SER A 282 7.30 -16.81 -3.14
CA SER A 282 6.03 -16.25 -3.64
C SER A 282 5.10 -17.40 -4.02
N TRP A 283 4.04 -17.60 -3.26
CA TRP A 283 3.05 -18.65 -3.51
C TRP A 283 1.69 -18.05 -3.85
N PRO A 284 1.49 -17.58 -5.09
CA PRO A 284 0.27 -16.88 -5.49
C PRO A 284 -1.00 -17.75 -5.40
N ASN A 285 -0.89 -19.08 -5.47
CA ASN A 285 -2.07 -19.96 -5.55
C ASN A 285 -2.55 -20.47 -4.19
N TYR A 286 -1.85 -20.15 -3.11
CA TYR A 286 -2.24 -20.58 -1.77
C TYR A 286 -3.16 -19.59 -1.07
N ALA A 287 -4.10 -20.15 -0.28
CA ALA A 287 -4.89 -19.36 0.64
C ALA A 287 -3.99 -18.76 1.72
N THR A 288 -4.29 -17.53 2.13
CA THR A 288 -3.43 -16.76 3.04
C THR A 288 -3.61 -17.14 4.51
N ALA A 289 -4.78 -17.69 4.88
CA ALA A 289 -5.07 -18.08 6.26
C ALA A 289 -4.16 -19.23 6.71
N ASN A 290 -3.46 -19.04 7.83
CA ASN A 290 -2.57 -20.04 8.45
C ASN A 290 -1.45 -20.58 7.54
N LEU A 291 -1.07 -19.85 6.49
CA LEU A 291 -0.18 -20.36 5.45
C LEU A 291 1.18 -20.83 5.97
N LEU A 292 1.84 -20.04 6.83
CA LEU A 292 3.14 -20.38 7.40
C LEU A 292 3.10 -21.46 8.51
N GLN A 293 1.92 -21.74 9.06
CA GLN A 293 1.68 -22.88 9.94
C GLN A 293 1.57 -24.17 9.11
N SER A 294 0.83 -24.12 8.00
CA SER A 294 0.63 -25.26 7.10
C SER A 294 1.88 -25.60 6.28
N HIS A 295 2.72 -24.62 6.00
CA HIS A 295 3.95 -24.77 5.23
C HIS A 295 5.16 -24.31 6.06
N PRO A 296 5.58 -25.12 7.06
CA PRO A 296 6.62 -24.72 8.00
C PRO A 296 7.99 -24.54 7.35
N VAL A 297 8.20 -25.05 6.12
CA VAL A 297 9.45 -24.94 5.37
C VAL A 297 9.84 -23.50 5.01
N ALA A 298 8.85 -22.63 4.81
CA ALA A 298 9.04 -21.21 4.53
C ALA A 298 9.37 -20.45 5.83
N ASP A 299 10.42 -19.63 5.82
CA ASP A 299 10.78 -18.75 6.95
C ASP A 299 10.08 -17.38 6.86
N CYS A 300 9.57 -17.08 5.66
CA CYS A 300 8.91 -15.84 5.29
C CYS A 300 7.91 -16.12 4.17
N ILE A 301 6.96 -15.24 3.92
CA ILE A 301 6.05 -15.37 2.77
C ILE A 301 5.90 -14.05 2.03
N PHE A 302 5.89 -14.14 0.71
CA PHE A 302 5.52 -13.09 -0.22
C PHE A 302 4.38 -13.62 -1.11
N THR A 303 3.62 -12.73 -1.74
CA THR A 303 2.59 -13.13 -2.70
C THR A 303 2.66 -12.25 -3.93
N TRP A 304 2.50 -12.84 -5.11
CA TRP A 304 2.40 -12.09 -6.38
C TRP A 304 1.04 -11.40 -6.54
N ASN A 305 0.09 -11.65 -5.65
CA ASN A 305 -1.20 -11.02 -5.68
C ASN A 305 -1.09 -9.55 -5.23
N ALA A 306 -1.06 -8.62 -6.18
CA ALA A 306 -0.85 -7.19 -5.94
C ALA A 306 -1.88 -6.28 -6.64
N TRP A 307 -2.88 -6.87 -7.30
CA TRP A 307 -3.89 -6.18 -8.09
C TRP A 307 -5.29 -6.70 -7.72
N PRO A 308 -6.36 -5.90 -7.90
CA PRO A 308 -7.72 -6.40 -7.82
C PRO A 308 -7.90 -7.61 -8.75
N ALA A 309 -8.66 -8.61 -8.31
CA ALA A 309 -8.90 -9.80 -9.12
C ALA A 309 -9.58 -9.44 -10.45
N GLY A 310 -9.31 -10.20 -11.51
CA GLY A 310 -10.03 -10.04 -12.77
C GLY A 310 -11.54 -10.21 -12.61
N ASN A 311 -12.33 -9.44 -13.36
CA ASN A 311 -13.79 -9.31 -13.26
C ASN A 311 -14.30 -8.70 -11.95
N SER A 312 -13.46 -7.96 -11.20
CA SER A 312 -13.91 -7.25 -9.99
C SER A 312 -14.71 -5.98 -10.31
N GLY A 313 -14.71 -5.53 -11.57
CA GLY A 313 -15.41 -4.34 -12.01
C GLY A 313 -14.61 -3.04 -11.84
N PRO A 314 -15.08 -1.94 -12.46
CA PRO A 314 -14.39 -0.66 -12.42
C PRO A 314 -14.34 -0.10 -11.00
N GLY A 315 -13.16 0.37 -10.59
CA GLY A 315 -12.96 0.94 -9.26
C GLY A 315 -12.87 -0.07 -8.13
N ALA A 316 -12.73 -1.36 -8.44
CA ALA A 316 -12.37 -2.36 -7.45
C ALA A 316 -11.06 -1.98 -6.75
N HIS A 317 -11.05 -2.11 -5.42
CA HIS A 317 -9.87 -1.86 -4.60
C HIS A 317 -9.17 -3.18 -4.29
N PHE A 318 -7.83 -3.17 -4.30
CA PHE A 318 -7.05 -4.26 -3.71
C PHE A 318 -7.18 -4.15 -2.19
N ASP A 319 -7.81 -5.11 -1.54
CA ASP A 319 -8.03 -5.06 -0.08
C ASP A 319 -6.81 -5.56 0.72
N THR A 320 -6.92 -5.51 2.05
CA THR A 320 -5.84 -5.92 2.97
C THR A 320 -6.12 -7.23 3.71
N THR A 321 -7.17 -7.97 3.34
CA THR A 321 -7.58 -9.22 3.99
C THR A 321 -6.47 -10.26 3.89
N GLY A 322 -5.92 -10.41 2.69
CA GLY A 322 -4.79 -11.33 2.43
C GLY A 322 -3.56 -10.97 3.25
N ASP A 323 -3.17 -9.68 3.25
CA ASP A 323 -2.02 -9.20 4.03
C ASP A 323 -2.16 -9.53 5.52
N ARG A 324 -3.34 -9.34 6.09
CA ARG A 324 -3.56 -9.53 7.53
C ARG A 324 -3.55 -10.98 7.94
N ASN A 325 -4.07 -11.86 7.08
CA ASN A 325 -3.94 -13.30 7.28
C ASN A 325 -2.45 -13.70 7.29
N LEU A 326 -1.65 -13.17 6.36
CA LEU A 326 -0.22 -13.46 6.29
C LEU A 326 0.56 -12.85 7.47
N LEU A 327 0.22 -11.62 7.90
CA LEU A 327 0.78 -11.01 9.11
C LEU A 327 0.45 -11.82 10.37
N ALA A 328 -0.80 -12.27 10.50
CA ALA A 328 -1.21 -13.11 11.63
C ALA A 328 -0.48 -14.47 11.61
N SER A 329 -0.37 -15.08 10.43
CA SER A 329 0.36 -16.33 10.21
C SER A 329 1.85 -16.20 10.54
N ALA A 330 2.49 -15.12 10.08
CA ALA A 330 3.87 -14.79 10.37
C ALA A 330 4.11 -14.59 11.88
N LYS A 331 3.26 -13.77 12.53
CA LYS A 331 3.32 -13.53 13.98
C LYS A 331 3.16 -14.83 14.78
N ALA A 332 2.20 -15.68 14.43
CA ALA A 332 1.92 -16.92 15.13
C ALA A 332 3.07 -17.95 15.03
N THR A 333 3.95 -17.81 14.04
CA THR A 333 5.06 -18.73 13.77
C THR A 333 6.44 -18.13 14.03
N GLY A 334 6.53 -16.87 14.44
CA GLY A 334 7.81 -16.15 14.60
C GLY A 334 8.55 -15.93 13.28
N LYS A 335 7.81 -15.84 12.18
CA LYS A 335 8.29 -15.68 10.80
C LYS A 335 7.93 -14.30 10.26
N THR A 336 8.32 -13.98 9.03
CA THR A 336 8.08 -12.64 8.46
C THR A 336 7.11 -12.65 7.27
N TYR A 337 6.48 -11.51 7.04
CA TYR A 337 5.67 -11.24 5.86
C TYR A 337 6.30 -10.13 5.00
N MET A 338 6.48 -10.41 3.71
CA MET A 338 6.88 -9.44 2.71
C MET A 338 5.66 -9.05 1.87
N ALA A 339 5.20 -7.81 2.01
CA ALA A 339 4.01 -7.34 1.31
C ALA A 339 4.31 -6.98 -0.15
N PRO A 340 3.43 -7.33 -1.10
CA PRO A 340 3.54 -6.87 -2.46
C PRO A 340 3.05 -5.43 -2.62
N MET A 341 3.71 -4.71 -3.51
CA MET A 341 3.32 -3.40 -4.01
C MET A 341 3.40 -3.43 -5.54
N ALA A 342 2.37 -2.99 -6.26
CA ALA A 342 2.43 -2.86 -7.71
C ALA A 342 1.71 -1.58 -8.17
N PRO A 343 2.19 -0.91 -9.24
CA PRO A 343 1.55 0.30 -9.73
C PRO A 343 0.41 0.01 -10.72
N TRP A 344 0.64 -0.87 -11.69
CA TRP A 344 -0.22 -1.10 -12.85
C TRP A 344 -0.06 -2.53 -13.36
N PHE A 345 -1.09 -3.05 -14.03
CA PHE A 345 -0.98 -4.29 -14.79
C PHE A 345 -1.65 -4.19 -16.14
N TYR A 346 -0.87 -4.40 -17.19
CA TYR A 346 -1.39 -4.68 -18.52
C TYR A 346 -0.37 -5.53 -19.26
N THR A 347 -0.84 -6.60 -19.87
CA THR A 347 -0.01 -7.44 -20.73
C THR A 347 -0.66 -7.63 -22.08
N ARG A 348 0.16 -7.57 -23.12
CA ARG A 348 -0.17 -7.94 -24.49
C ARG A 348 1.07 -8.48 -25.17
N VAL A 349 1.39 -9.72 -24.85
CA VAL A 349 2.55 -10.43 -25.38
C VAL A 349 2.11 -11.69 -26.11
N TRP A 350 2.76 -11.96 -27.23
CA TRP A 350 2.48 -13.12 -28.06
C TRP A 350 3.75 -13.96 -28.25
N GLY A 351 3.60 -15.28 -28.10
CA GLY A 351 4.69 -16.23 -28.25
C GLY A 351 4.16 -17.66 -28.33
N SER A 352 4.99 -18.58 -28.81
CA SER A 352 4.63 -20.01 -28.88
C SER A 352 4.38 -20.56 -27.47
N GLY A 353 3.11 -20.81 -27.13
CA GLY A 353 2.70 -21.35 -25.84
C GLY A 353 2.50 -20.34 -24.69
N TRP A 354 2.73 -19.03 -24.90
CA TRP A 354 2.76 -18.02 -23.82
C TRP A 354 2.05 -16.72 -24.17
N SER A 355 0.90 -16.82 -24.82
CA SER A 355 0.09 -15.68 -25.24
C SER A 355 -0.70 -15.09 -24.07
N LYS A 356 -0.52 -13.80 -23.81
CA LYS A 356 -1.18 -13.06 -22.73
C LYS A 356 -1.81 -11.77 -23.27
N ASN A 357 -3.08 -11.51 -22.95
CA ASN A 357 -3.76 -10.25 -23.28
C ASN A 357 -4.83 -9.90 -22.24
N TRP A 358 -4.47 -9.19 -21.17
CA TRP A 358 -5.41 -8.75 -20.12
C TRP A 358 -4.91 -7.53 -19.35
N ILE A 359 -5.83 -6.89 -18.61
CA ILE A 359 -5.60 -5.73 -17.73
C ILE A 359 -6.24 -6.00 -16.36
N TYR A 360 -5.69 -5.43 -15.29
CA TYR A 360 -6.39 -5.31 -14.01
C TYR A 360 -6.71 -3.86 -13.69
N GLY A 361 -7.80 -3.61 -12.96
CA GLY A 361 -8.14 -2.27 -12.48
C GLY A 361 -7.01 -1.69 -11.63
N SER A 362 -6.39 -0.60 -12.08
CA SER A 362 -5.10 -0.11 -11.55
C SER A 362 -5.07 1.40 -11.30
N GLU A 363 -6.11 2.15 -11.67
CA GLU A 363 -6.07 3.62 -11.73
C GLU A 363 -5.75 4.28 -10.40
N ARG A 364 -6.23 3.72 -9.29
CA ARG A 364 -5.92 4.22 -7.93
C ARG A 364 -4.91 3.36 -7.18
N LEU A 365 -4.52 2.23 -7.75
CA LEU A 365 -3.88 1.12 -7.04
C LEU A 365 -2.61 1.54 -6.32
N LEU A 366 -1.68 2.20 -7.01
CA LEU A 366 -0.38 2.56 -6.45
C LEU A 366 -0.49 3.36 -5.15
N ALA A 367 -1.29 4.43 -5.16
CA ALA A 367 -1.42 5.34 -4.03
C ALA A 367 -2.21 4.68 -2.89
N ASP A 368 -3.34 4.05 -3.20
CA ASP A 368 -4.16 3.36 -2.21
C ASP A 368 -3.34 2.22 -1.54
N ARG A 369 -2.56 1.48 -2.32
CA ARG A 369 -1.71 0.39 -1.82
C ARG A 369 -0.58 0.91 -0.94
N TRP A 370 0.04 2.05 -1.28
CA TRP A 370 1.07 2.64 -0.42
C TRP A 370 0.50 3.08 0.92
N GLN A 371 -0.70 3.69 0.91
CA GLN A 371 -1.42 4.06 2.14
C GLN A 371 -1.75 2.82 3.00
N GLN A 372 -2.14 1.71 2.37
CA GLN A 372 -2.32 0.43 3.07
C GLN A 372 -1.01 -0.07 3.69
N ILE A 373 0.11 -0.04 2.96
CA ILE A 373 1.41 -0.51 3.45
C ILE A 373 1.90 0.29 4.65
N VAL A 374 1.79 1.63 4.60
CA VAL A 374 2.18 2.47 5.75
C VAL A 374 1.31 2.21 6.97
N SER A 375 0.05 1.81 6.78
CA SER A 375 -0.85 1.40 7.88
C SER A 375 -0.55 -0.02 8.39
N LEU A 376 -0.32 -0.98 7.49
CA LEU A 376 -0.11 -2.39 7.82
C LEU A 376 1.24 -2.65 8.49
N GLN A 377 2.27 -1.87 8.15
CA GLN A 377 3.64 -2.02 8.66
C GLN A 377 4.21 -3.46 8.51
N PRO A 378 4.17 -4.09 7.31
CA PRO A 378 4.73 -5.42 7.07
C PRO A 378 6.24 -5.48 7.33
N ASP A 379 6.83 -6.66 7.56
CA ASP A 379 8.27 -6.79 7.86
C ASP A 379 9.14 -6.29 6.71
N PHE A 380 8.76 -6.66 5.49
CA PHE A 380 9.37 -6.19 4.24
C PHE A 380 8.30 -5.76 3.24
N VAL A 381 8.73 -5.00 2.23
CA VAL A 381 7.92 -4.70 1.04
C VAL A 381 8.71 -5.09 -0.20
N GLN A 382 8.05 -5.70 -1.17
CA GLN A 382 8.62 -5.91 -2.50
C GLN A 382 7.73 -5.27 -3.56
N ILE A 383 8.32 -4.36 -4.34
CA ILE A 383 7.70 -3.70 -5.48
C ILE A 383 7.75 -4.64 -6.69
N ILE A 384 6.60 -4.82 -7.33
CA ILE A 384 6.36 -5.58 -8.55
C ILE A 384 6.04 -4.53 -9.64
N THR A 385 6.98 -4.12 -10.47
CA THR A 385 8.38 -4.58 -10.58
C THR A 385 9.32 -3.41 -10.83
N TRP A 386 10.63 -3.68 -10.83
CA TRP A 386 11.61 -2.74 -11.34
C TRP A 386 11.52 -2.62 -12.87
N ASN A 387 11.55 -3.75 -13.60
CA ASN A 387 11.75 -3.79 -15.05
C ASN A 387 10.90 -4.84 -15.80
N ASP A 388 9.74 -5.26 -15.30
CA ASP A 388 8.84 -6.12 -16.08
C ASP A 388 7.99 -5.30 -17.06
N TYR A 389 8.54 -5.13 -18.26
CA TYR A 389 7.88 -4.47 -19.37
C TYR A 389 6.77 -5.33 -20.00
N SER A 390 6.79 -6.65 -19.78
CA SER A 390 5.80 -7.56 -20.38
C SER A 390 4.43 -7.52 -19.68
N GLU A 391 4.40 -7.01 -18.44
CA GLU A 391 3.19 -6.85 -17.64
C GLU A 391 2.90 -5.39 -17.27
N SER A 392 3.64 -4.45 -17.86
CA SER A 392 3.50 -2.99 -17.66
C SER A 392 3.61 -2.53 -16.19
N SER A 393 4.22 -3.35 -15.33
CA SER A 393 4.31 -3.12 -13.88
C SER A 393 5.61 -2.43 -13.44
N TYR A 394 6.51 -2.16 -14.39
CA TYR A 394 7.84 -1.58 -14.16
C TYR A 394 7.79 -0.14 -13.60
N LEU A 395 8.79 0.20 -12.79
CA LEU A 395 9.03 1.56 -12.28
C LEU A 395 10.29 2.22 -12.84
N CYS A 396 11.21 1.45 -13.43
CA CYS A 396 12.40 2.02 -14.04
C CYS A 396 12.04 2.73 -15.36
N SER A 397 12.87 3.68 -15.78
CA SER A 397 12.67 4.30 -17.10
C SER A 397 12.94 3.29 -18.21
N ILE A 398 12.22 3.44 -19.31
CA ILE A 398 12.53 2.76 -20.56
C ILE A 398 13.90 3.26 -21.05
N SER A 399 14.85 2.34 -21.19
CA SER A 399 16.15 2.62 -21.80
C SER A 399 16.21 2.04 -23.22
N SER A 400 17.09 2.58 -24.06
CA SER A 400 17.19 2.18 -25.47
C SER A 400 17.82 0.80 -25.68
N ASP A 401 18.44 0.23 -24.64
CA ASP A 401 19.15 -1.04 -24.62
C ASP A 401 18.31 -2.19 -24.03
N LEU A 402 17.01 -1.98 -23.82
CA LEU A 402 16.11 -3.01 -23.35
C LEU A 402 15.93 -4.12 -24.40
N PRO A 403 16.00 -5.41 -24.01
CA PRO A 403 15.66 -6.49 -24.92
C PRO A 403 14.16 -6.50 -25.17
N THR A 404 13.74 -5.89 -26.28
CA THR A 404 12.33 -5.78 -26.70
C THR A 404 11.91 -6.86 -27.69
N ASP A 405 12.73 -7.89 -27.88
CA ASP A 405 12.57 -8.89 -28.94
C ASP A 405 11.36 -9.82 -28.73
N MET A 406 10.74 -9.78 -27.55
CA MET A 406 9.45 -10.43 -27.30
C MET A 406 8.30 -9.66 -27.96
N GLY A 407 7.49 -10.37 -28.75
CA GLY A 407 6.37 -9.82 -29.49
C GLY A 407 5.40 -9.04 -28.60
N GLY A 408 5.15 -7.78 -28.94
CA GLY A 408 4.21 -6.89 -28.25
C GLY A 408 4.85 -5.92 -27.26
N ILE A 409 5.98 -6.26 -26.63
CA ILE A 409 6.60 -5.41 -25.59
C ILE A 409 6.97 -4.03 -26.12
N SER A 410 7.67 -3.97 -27.26
CA SER A 410 8.08 -2.68 -27.85
C SER A 410 6.87 -1.75 -28.08
N ASN A 411 5.75 -2.29 -28.53
CA ASN A 411 4.53 -1.50 -28.72
C ASN A 411 3.92 -1.02 -27.38
N MET A 412 3.94 -1.85 -26.33
CA MET A 412 3.40 -1.48 -25.01
C MET A 412 4.19 -0.36 -24.33
N ILE A 413 5.51 -0.32 -24.54
CA ILE A 413 6.37 0.67 -23.88
C ILE A 413 6.62 1.91 -24.74
N ASN A 414 6.54 1.82 -26.08
CA ASN A 414 6.86 2.94 -26.97
C ASN A 414 5.65 3.59 -27.68
N SER A 415 4.43 3.06 -27.52
CA SER A 415 3.23 3.60 -28.18
C SER A 415 2.23 4.19 -27.19
N PRO A 416 1.65 5.37 -27.44
CA PRO A 416 1.88 6.25 -28.58
C PRO A 416 3.18 7.07 -28.49
N GLN A 417 3.84 7.00 -27.35
CA GLN A 417 5.16 7.55 -27.07
C GLN A 417 5.81 6.69 -25.97
N PRO A 418 7.08 6.90 -25.60
CA PRO A 418 7.67 6.22 -24.46
C PRO A 418 6.84 6.39 -23.19
N MET A 419 6.35 5.27 -22.65
CA MET A 419 5.53 5.18 -21.43
C MET A 419 6.45 5.15 -20.20
N HIS A 420 7.17 6.25 -19.97
CA HIS A 420 8.01 6.37 -18.77
C HIS A 420 7.15 6.35 -17.50
N HIS A 421 7.56 5.55 -16.52
CA HIS A 421 6.88 5.40 -15.23
C HIS A 421 7.64 6.09 -14.08
N ASP A 422 8.56 7.00 -14.40
CA ASP A 422 9.36 7.79 -13.46
C ASP A 422 8.52 8.47 -12.37
N ALA A 423 7.34 8.98 -12.73
CA ALA A 423 6.42 9.61 -11.80
C ALA A 423 5.93 8.65 -10.70
N TRP A 424 5.72 7.38 -11.01
CA TRP A 424 5.35 6.37 -10.01
C TRP A 424 6.50 6.03 -9.07
N LEU A 425 7.74 6.06 -9.56
CA LEU A 425 8.93 5.89 -8.73
C LEU A 425 9.09 7.06 -7.74
N GLU A 426 8.95 8.30 -8.22
CA GLU A 426 9.03 9.49 -7.37
C GLU A 426 7.88 9.58 -6.36
N LEU A 427 6.65 9.19 -6.74
CA LEU A 427 5.54 9.04 -5.79
C LEU A 427 5.91 8.03 -4.71
N SER A 428 6.42 6.86 -5.11
CA SER A 428 6.76 5.77 -4.19
C SER A 428 7.83 6.19 -3.18
N LYS A 429 8.76 7.07 -3.54
CA LYS A 429 9.81 7.58 -2.65
C LYS A 429 9.24 8.19 -1.36
N HIS A 430 8.15 8.95 -1.44
CA HIS A 430 7.51 9.52 -0.25
C HIS A 430 7.01 8.41 0.69
N TYR A 431 6.30 7.43 0.15
CA TYR A 431 5.72 6.35 0.95
C TYR A 431 6.75 5.33 1.43
N ILE A 432 7.84 5.09 0.69
CA ILE A 432 8.97 4.29 1.16
C ILE A 432 9.58 4.93 2.42
N GLN A 433 9.79 6.24 2.40
CA GLN A 433 10.29 6.95 3.59
C GLN A 433 9.28 6.89 4.74
N TRP A 434 7.99 7.06 4.44
CA TRP A 434 6.93 6.94 5.45
C TRP A 434 6.93 5.55 6.08
N TYR A 435 6.84 4.50 5.27
CA TYR A 435 6.83 3.11 5.72
C TYR A 435 8.04 2.81 6.60
N LYS A 436 9.25 3.14 6.12
CA LYS A 436 10.48 2.87 6.86
C LYS A 436 10.50 3.61 8.19
N ASN A 437 10.12 4.89 8.22
CA ASN A 437 10.18 5.68 9.47
C ASN A 437 8.94 5.52 10.36
N ASN A 438 7.91 4.80 9.88
CA ASN A 438 6.58 4.78 10.46
C ASN A 438 6.03 6.18 10.79
N ALA A 439 6.40 7.17 9.97
CA ALA A 439 6.07 8.57 10.17
C ALA A 439 6.03 9.29 8.83
N ARG A 440 4.97 10.08 8.60
CA ARG A 440 4.79 10.85 7.37
C ARG A 440 5.99 11.79 7.17
N PRO A 441 6.73 11.71 6.05
CA PRO A 441 7.84 12.61 5.77
C PRO A 441 7.38 14.07 5.76
N THR A 442 8.25 14.97 6.24
CA THR A 442 7.98 16.40 6.13
C THR A 442 7.94 16.81 4.66
N VAL A 443 6.79 17.33 4.23
CA VAL A 443 6.59 17.84 2.87
C VAL A 443 7.00 19.31 2.84
N THR A 444 8.04 19.62 2.06
CA THR A 444 8.55 20.98 1.84
C THR A 444 8.14 21.57 0.49
N ASN A 445 7.89 20.68 -0.48
CA ASN A 445 7.40 20.99 -1.81
C ASN A 445 6.16 20.16 -2.05
N ASP A 446 5.11 20.79 -2.58
CA ASP A 446 3.89 20.07 -2.96
C ASP A 446 4.15 19.31 -4.25
N GLN A 447 3.62 18.08 -4.32
CA GLN A 447 3.91 17.13 -5.38
C GLN A 447 2.60 16.64 -5.99
N PHE A 448 2.54 16.64 -7.31
CA PHE A 448 1.38 16.25 -8.08
C PHE A 448 1.80 15.21 -9.09
N TYR A 449 1.10 14.09 -9.12
CA TYR A 449 1.38 12.95 -9.97
C TYR A 449 0.12 12.60 -10.75
N TRP A 450 0.21 12.32 -12.03
CA TRP A 450 -0.95 11.89 -12.80
C TRP A 450 -0.59 10.81 -13.80
N TRP A 451 -1.57 9.96 -14.10
CA TRP A 451 -1.42 8.90 -15.08
C TRP A 451 -2.76 8.50 -15.70
N TYR A 452 -2.71 7.94 -16.91
CA TYR A 452 -3.88 7.51 -17.65
C TYR A 452 -3.52 6.61 -18.83
N ARG A 453 -4.47 5.78 -19.27
CA ARG A 453 -4.40 5.13 -20.59
C ARG A 453 -4.61 6.13 -21.71
N THR A 454 -3.95 5.91 -22.84
CA THR A 454 -4.02 6.83 -23.98
C THR A 454 -5.23 6.61 -24.86
N HIS A 455 -6.19 5.76 -24.51
CA HIS A 455 -7.46 5.61 -25.23
C HIS A 455 -8.54 5.02 -24.31
N PRO A 456 -9.84 5.22 -24.63
CA PRO A 456 -10.95 4.59 -23.90
C PRO A 456 -10.91 3.07 -23.96
N LYS A 457 -11.35 2.40 -22.88
CA LYS A 457 -11.33 0.93 -22.75
C LYS A 457 -12.19 0.22 -23.80
N ASN A 458 -13.20 0.90 -24.34
CA ASN A 458 -14.12 0.34 -25.34
C ASN A 458 -13.67 0.59 -26.78
N ASN A 459 -12.70 1.48 -27.01
CA ASN A 459 -12.26 1.86 -28.35
C ASN A 459 -10.96 1.13 -28.73
N VAL A 460 -11.04 -0.19 -28.81
CA VAL A 460 -9.87 -1.05 -29.04
C VAL A 460 -9.63 -1.28 -30.53
N ASN A 461 -8.39 -1.15 -30.98
CA ASN A 461 -7.94 -1.50 -32.33
C ASN A 461 -7.24 -2.89 -32.34
N GLY A 462 -8.01 -3.93 -32.66
CA GLY A 462 -7.54 -5.32 -32.68
C GLY A 462 -8.04 -6.12 -31.49
N ASP A 463 -7.20 -7.03 -30.98
CA ASP A 463 -7.61 -7.97 -29.92
C ASP A 463 -7.95 -7.28 -28.62
N VAL A 464 -9.16 -7.53 -28.15
CA VAL A 464 -9.69 -6.96 -26.92
C VAL A 464 -9.09 -7.69 -25.71
N PRO A 465 -8.45 -6.97 -24.76
CA PRO A 465 -7.91 -7.61 -23.57
C PRO A 465 -9.02 -8.21 -22.70
N GLN A 466 -8.72 -9.34 -22.06
CA GLN A 466 -9.56 -9.85 -20.98
C GLN A 466 -9.61 -8.82 -19.85
N TYR A 467 -10.71 -8.85 -19.08
CA TYR A 467 -10.93 -7.96 -17.92
C TYR A 467 -10.93 -6.45 -18.23
N ARG A 468 -11.03 -6.03 -19.50
CA ARG A 468 -11.08 -4.60 -19.88
C ARG A 468 -12.10 -3.79 -19.10
N ASN A 469 -13.19 -4.43 -18.65
CA ASN A 469 -14.28 -3.75 -17.95
C ASN A 469 -13.88 -3.31 -16.54
N ASP A 470 -12.85 -3.92 -15.96
CA ASP A 470 -12.27 -3.55 -14.66
C ASP A 470 -11.53 -2.20 -14.73
N ALA A 471 -11.14 -1.78 -15.93
CA ALA A 471 -10.50 -0.50 -16.15
C ALA A 471 -11.50 0.67 -16.05
N GLN A 472 -11.05 1.80 -15.50
CA GLN A 472 -11.79 3.05 -15.44
C GLN A 472 -11.22 4.05 -16.45
N ASP A 473 -12.07 4.58 -17.30
CA ASP A 473 -11.70 5.61 -18.28
C ASP A 473 -11.57 6.96 -17.57
N CYS A 474 -10.39 7.20 -16.97
CA CYS A 474 -10.11 8.39 -16.19
C CYS A 474 -8.64 8.83 -16.25
N VAL A 475 -8.42 10.09 -15.88
CA VAL A 475 -7.12 10.62 -15.47
C VAL A 475 -7.01 10.46 -13.96
N ALA A 476 -6.13 9.56 -13.52
CA ALA A 476 -5.80 9.42 -12.12
C ALA A 476 -4.82 10.52 -11.71
N ILE A 477 -5.07 11.17 -10.58
CA ILE A 477 -4.17 12.17 -10.02
C ILE A 477 -3.97 11.89 -8.54
N HIS A 478 -2.72 11.95 -8.10
CA HIS A 478 -2.33 11.89 -6.70
C HIS A 478 -1.59 13.17 -6.29
N SER A 479 -2.01 13.79 -5.19
CA SER A 479 -1.35 14.94 -4.61
C SER A 479 -0.79 14.63 -3.23
N ILE A 480 0.44 15.08 -2.98
CA ILE A 480 1.09 15.09 -1.66
C ILE A 480 1.42 16.55 -1.35
N VAL A 481 0.69 17.16 -0.42
CA VAL A 481 0.81 18.59 -0.08
C VAL A 481 1.30 18.81 1.35
N LYS A 482 1.96 19.94 1.59
CA LYS A 482 2.39 20.38 2.93
C LYS A 482 1.20 20.80 3.79
N SER A 483 0.23 21.48 3.20
CA SER A 483 -0.98 21.96 3.86
C SER A 483 -2.15 21.83 2.90
N ILE A 484 -3.31 21.39 3.37
CA ILE A 484 -4.54 21.43 2.55
C ILE A 484 -5.07 22.86 2.34
N ARG A 485 -4.60 23.83 3.15
CA ARG A 485 -5.03 25.23 3.10
C ARG A 485 -3.84 26.19 2.91
N PRO A 486 -3.10 26.14 1.78
CA PRO A 486 -2.12 27.18 1.47
C PRO A 486 -2.80 28.55 1.48
N ASN A 487 -2.14 29.59 2.00
CA ASN A 487 -2.69 30.96 1.99
C ASN A 487 -4.16 31.10 2.46
N GLY A 488 -4.64 30.20 3.33
CA GLY A 488 -6.00 30.23 3.89
C GLY A 488 -7.11 29.53 3.10
N GLY A 489 -6.84 28.93 1.92
CA GLY A 489 -7.86 28.21 1.14
C GLY A 489 -7.31 26.99 0.41
N LEU A 490 -8.15 26.26 -0.33
CA LEU A 490 -7.78 24.95 -0.91
C LEU A 490 -7.13 25.10 -2.28
N TYR A 491 -6.21 24.19 -2.64
CA TYR A 491 -5.83 23.99 -4.03
C TYR A 491 -7.00 23.44 -4.82
N THR A 492 -7.08 23.84 -6.09
CA THR A 492 -7.95 23.21 -7.08
C THR A 492 -7.08 22.69 -8.22
N VAL A 493 -7.20 21.41 -8.55
CA VAL A 493 -6.57 20.86 -9.75
C VAL A 493 -7.62 20.82 -10.85
N LEU A 494 -7.27 21.42 -11.98
CA LEU A 494 -8.05 21.43 -13.20
C LEU A 494 -7.48 20.43 -14.18
N VAL A 495 -8.34 19.57 -14.71
CA VAL A 495 -8.05 18.70 -15.84
C VAL A 495 -8.86 19.22 -17.02
N ASP A 496 -8.16 19.72 -18.02
CA ASP A 496 -8.73 20.12 -19.30
C ASP A 496 -8.41 19.04 -20.33
N LEU A 497 -9.46 18.47 -20.89
CA LEU A 497 -9.40 17.42 -21.89
C LEU A 497 -10.15 17.94 -23.12
N ASN A 498 -9.36 18.46 -24.06
CA ASN A 498 -9.84 19.05 -25.31
C ASN A 498 -10.98 20.08 -25.14
N GLY A 499 -10.82 21.00 -24.18
CA GLY A 499 -11.75 22.09 -23.90
C GLY A 499 -12.83 21.76 -22.87
N VAL A 500 -12.95 20.49 -22.43
CA VAL A 500 -13.84 20.10 -21.35
C VAL A 500 -13.05 20.06 -20.05
N LYS A 501 -13.42 20.93 -19.10
CA LYS A 501 -12.72 21.11 -17.83
C LYS A 501 -13.46 20.42 -16.69
N SER A 502 -12.74 19.58 -15.97
CA SER A 502 -13.14 19.04 -14.68
C SER A 502 -12.22 19.59 -13.60
N SER A 503 -12.77 19.91 -12.43
CA SER A 503 -12.01 20.42 -11.29
C SER A 503 -12.23 19.56 -10.07
N TYR A 504 -11.20 19.36 -9.26
CA TYR A 504 -11.37 18.84 -7.91
C TYR A 504 -10.53 19.63 -6.91
N ARG A 505 -11.02 19.66 -5.67
CA ARG A 505 -10.35 20.35 -4.57
C ARG A 505 -9.55 19.36 -3.75
N ILE A 506 -8.34 19.77 -3.37
CA ILE A 506 -7.50 18.99 -2.49
C ILE A 506 -7.96 19.24 -1.05
N THR A 507 -8.50 18.21 -0.43
CA THR A 507 -9.06 18.23 0.93
C THR A 507 -8.27 17.35 1.90
N GLN A 508 -7.35 16.53 1.39
CA GLN A 508 -6.46 15.67 2.17
C GLN A 508 -5.00 15.94 1.82
N LEU A 509 -4.09 15.67 2.76
CA LEU A 509 -2.65 15.86 2.56
C LEU A 509 -2.11 14.91 1.47
N GLU A 510 -2.61 13.68 1.47
CA GLU A 510 -2.46 12.67 0.44
C GLU A 510 -3.84 12.43 -0.17
N GLN A 511 -4.05 12.77 -1.44
CA GLN A 511 -5.35 12.57 -2.07
C GLN A 511 -5.18 11.97 -3.45
N THR A 512 -5.94 10.91 -3.73
CA THR A 512 -6.04 10.31 -5.06
C THR A 512 -7.44 10.54 -5.60
N GLU A 513 -7.54 10.96 -6.86
CA GLU A 513 -8.80 11.10 -7.60
C GLU A 513 -8.68 10.44 -8.97
N CYS A 514 -9.80 9.92 -9.48
CA CYS A 514 -9.92 9.34 -10.82
C CYS A 514 -10.97 10.15 -11.58
N ILE A 515 -10.51 11.03 -12.45
CA ILE A 515 -11.32 12.04 -13.13
C ILE A 515 -11.76 11.48 -14.49
N PRO A 516 -13.06 11.23 -14.72
CA PRO A 516 -13.51 10.55 -15.94
C PRO A 516 -13.03 11.22 -17.23
N TYR A 517 -12.77 10.43 -18.27
CA TYR A 517 -12.58 10.95 -19.62
C TYR A 517 -13.85 11.72 -20.04
N PRO A 518 -13.74 12.97 -20.51
CA PRO A 518 -14.84 13.62 -21.15
C PRO A 518 -15.07 13.03 -22.54
N ALA A 519 -16.22 13.36 -23.10
CA ALA A 519 -16.63 12.90 -24.42
C ALA A 519 -15.65 13.30 -25.55
N ASN A 520 -14.86 14.37 -25.35
CA ASN A 520 -13.93 14.90 -26.36
C ASN A 520 -12.51 14.46 -26.03
N LEU A 521 -12.02 13.42 -26.71
CA LEU A 521 -10.63 12.96 -26.61
C LEU A 521 -9.66 14.00 -27.18
N GLY A 522 -8.47 14.11 -26.61
CA GLY A 522 -7.42 15.02 -27.07
C GLY A 522 -6.30 15.17 -26.05
N TYR A 523 -5.59 16.31 -26.09
CA TYR A 523 -4.53 16.60 -25.14
C TYR A 523 -5.08 16.72 -23.71
N VAL A 524 -4.37 16.08 -22.78
CA VAL A 524 -4.63 16.22 -21.35
C VAL A 524 -3.81 17.39 -20.84
N THR A 525 -4.48 18.44 -20.38
CA THR A 525 -3.82 19.56 -19.70
C THR A 525 -4.15 19.51 -18.22
N ILE A 526 -3.12 19.45 -17.37
CA ILE A 526 -3.25 19.52 -15.92
C ILE A 526 -2.86 20.92 -15.49
N SER A 527 -3.71 21.59 -14.73
CA SER A 527 -3.40 22.89 -14.15
C SER A 527 -3.65 22.91 -12.65
N LEU A 528 -2.77 23.57 -11.92
CA LEU A 528 -2.94 23.84 -10.50
C LEU A 528 -3.45 25.28 -10.33
N VAL A 529 -4.56 25.41 -9.63
CA VAL A 529 -5.18 26.68 -9.29
C VAL A 529 -5.06 26.89 -7.79
N GLY A 530 -4.54 28.06 -7.44
CA GLY A 530 -4.42 28.50 -6.07
C GLY A 530 -5.76 28.89 -5.44
N PRO A 531 -5.77 29.12 -4.12
CA PRO A 531 -6.93 29.67 -3.42
C PRO A 531 -7.30 31.10 -3.84
N ASP A 532 -6.39 31.79 -4.52
CA ASP A 532 -6.63 33.11 -5.12
C ASP A 532 -7.28 33.02 -6.51
N ASP A 533 -7.76 31.83 -6.89
CA ASP A 533 -8.36 31.49 -8.18
C ASP A 533 -7.43 31.73 -9.39
N LYS A 534 -6.11 31.86 -9.15
CA LYS A 534 -5.11 31.99 -10.22
C LYS A 534 -4.49 30.64 -10.55
N VAL A 535 -4.23 30.43 -11.84
CA VAL A 535 -3.43 29.30 -12.31
C VAL A 535 -1.98 29.53 -11.88
N TRP A 536 -1.50 28.72 -10.94
CA TRP A 536 -0.10 28.74 -10.49
C TRP A 536 0.81 27.97 -11.44
N TRP A 537 0.27 26.93 -12.07
CA TRP A 537 1.01 26.09 -13.00
C TRP A 537 0.06 25.36 -13.97
N SER A 538 0.55 25.05 -15.18
CA SER A 538 -0.17 24.28 -16.19
C SER A 538 0.79 23.50 -17.09
N GLU A 539 0.45 22.26 -17.43
CA GLU A 539 1.17 21.39 -18.38
C GLU A 539 0.22 20.77 -19.39
N GLY A 540 0.46 21.05 -20.67
CA GLY A 540 -0.34 20.57 -21.80
C GLY A 540 0.40 19.58 -22.73
N LYS A 541 1.68 19.30 -22.50
CA LYS A 541 2.50 18.36 -23.28
C LYS A 541 2.39 16.91 -22.78
N ASN A 542 1.26 16.54 -22.22
CA ASN A 542 1.01 15.14 -21.86
C ASN A 542 0.65 14.31 -23.10
N ALA A 543 0.72 12.98 -22.98
CA ALA A 543 0.32 12.08 -24.07
C ALA A 543 -1.11 12.40 -24.54
N PRO A 544 -1.37 12.62 -25.84
CA PRO A 544 -2.73 12.84 -26.30
C PRO A 544 -3.56 11.57 -26.14
N GLN A 545 -4.82 11.73 -25.73
CA GLN A 545 -5.79 10.65 -25.82
C GLN A 545 -6.15 10.40 -27.28
N GLN A 546 -6.03 9.15 -27.68
CA GLN A 546 -6.34 8.64 -29.01
C GLN A 546 -7.78 8.14 -29.05
N SER A 547 -8.42 8.32 -30.21
CA SER A 547 -9.79 7.84 -30.43
C SER A 547 -9.90 6.32 -30.38
N THR A 548 -8.86 5.61 -30.79
CA THR A 548 -8.73 4.16 -30.68
C THR A 548 -7.29 3.81 -30.32
N GLY A 549 -7.09 2.63 -29.75
CA GLY A 549 -5.76 2.13 -29.45
C GLY A 549 -5.78 0.67 -29.02
N ASN A 550 -4.61 0.12 -28.78
CA ASN A 550 -4.46 -1.28 -28.34
C ASN A 550 -3.32 -1.45 -27.35
N ASN A 551 -2.99 -0.35 -26.66
CA ASN A 551 -2.05 -0.31 -25.57
C ASN A 551 -2.76 0.24 -24.34
N PHE A 552 -2.95 -0.63 -23.36
CA PHE A 552 -3.57 -0.30 -22.08
C PHE A 552 -2.51 -0.06 -20.98
N ASN A 553 -1.24 0.10 -21.35
CA ASN A 553 -0.25 0.68 -20.45
C ASN A 553 -0.62 2.15 -20.16
N ALA A 554 -0.08 2.72 -19.08
CA ALA A 554 -0.37 4.07 -18.66
C ALA A 554 0.76 5.03 -19.00
N PHE A 555 0.40 6.20 -19.52
CA PHE A 555 1.29 7.35 -19.45
C PHE A 555 1.30 7.85 -18.01
N ALA A 556 2.47 8.21 -17.48
CA ALA A 556 2.62 8.79 -16.15
C ALA A 556 3.52 10.03 -16.20
N ASN A 557 3.18 11.05 -15.42
CA ASN A 557 3.96 12.28 -15.31
C ASN A 557 3.75 12.93 -13.93
N SER A 558 4.60 13.89 -13.58
CA SER A 558 4.56 14.57 -12.29
C SER A 558 5.04 16.00 -12.36
N HIS A 559 4.70 16.76 -11.32
CA HIS A 559 5.18 18.11 -11.12
C HIS A 559 5.37 18.38 -9.62
N ILE A 560 6.40 19.15 -9.30
CA ILE A 560 6.75 19.52 -7.93
C ILE A 560 6.89 21.04 -7.90
N ILE A 561 6.21 21.69 -6.96
CA ILE A 561 6.32 23.13 -6.71
C ILE A 561 6.78 23.41 -5.28
N PRO A 562 7.48 24.52 -5.03
CA PRO A 562 7.69 25.00 -3.67
C PRO A 562 6.34 25.18 -2.97
N SER A 563 6.19 24.61 -1.76
CA SER A 563 4.94 24.79 -1.02
C SER A 563 4.75 26.28 -0.67
N PRO A 564 3.58 26.87 -0.97
CA PRO A 564 3.28 28.28 -0.71
C PRO A 564 3.35 28.70 0.76
#